data_AF-A0A430KSD9-F1
#
_entry.id   AF-A0A430KSD9-F1
#
_cell.length_a   1.000
_cell.length_b   1.000
_cell.length_c   1.000
_cell.angle_alpha   90.00
_cell.angle_beta   90.00
_cell.angle_gamma   90.00
#
_symmetry.space_group_name_H-M   'P 1'
#
loop_
_entity.id
_entity.type
_entity.pdbx_description
1 polymer ?
#
loop_
_entity_poly.entity_id
_entity_poly.type
_entity_poly.pdbx_seq_one_letter_code
_entity_poly.pdbx_strand_id
1 'polypeptide(L)'
;MSVMGGSLTGVMTYINVGYGNTFYSDWLSSFLAALILMPAGLLLMGLITKFVAQWLPNTNAHARNLVTGGVMACMMESIMAFSTTANTLGFSSSADFLTGWLFSFLAALPLGLALMVVMSLTVKPKIELYLKS
;
A
#
# COMPACT_ATOMS: atom_id res chain seq x y z
N MET A 1 8.28 -6.82 3.01
CA MET A 1 7.68 -6.27 1.77
C MET A 1 6.68 -7.25 1.19
N SER A 2 7.10 -8.48 0.84
CA SER A 2 6.24 -9.48 0.18
C SER A 2 5.03 -9.91 1.01
N VAL A 3 5.19 -10.10 2.32
CA VAL A 3 4.06 -10.44 3.22
C VAL A 3 3.04 -9.30 3.30
N MET A 4 3.52 -8.05 3.42
CA MET A 4 2.64 -6.87 3.46
C MET A 4 1.89 -6.70 2.14
N GLY A 5 2.60 -6.75 1.01
CA GLY A 5 1.98 -6.67 -0.32
C GLY A 5 0.97 -7.79 -0.58
N GLY A 6 1.29 -9.03 -0.17
CA GLY A 6 0.40 -10.18 -0.30
C GLY A 6 -0.87 -10.05 0.55
N SER A 7 -0.75 -9.56 1.80
CA SER A 7 -1.92 -9.32 2.65
C SER A 7 -2.82 -8.21 2.13
N LEU A 8 -2.24 -7.12 1.63
CA LEU A 8 -3.00 -5.96 1.14
C LEU A 8 -3.72 -6.31 -0.18
N THR A 9 -2.99 -6.87 -1.15
CA THR A 9 -3.59 -7.37 -2.41
C THR A 9 -4.63 -8.45 -2.17
N GLY A 10 -4.47 -9.30 -1.14
CA GLY A 10 -5.45 -10.29 -0.73
C GLY A 10 -6.76 -9.68 -0.26
N VAL A 11 -6.71 -8.68 0.63
CA VAL A 11 -7.90 -7.95 1.08
C VAL A 11 -8.57 -7.22 -0.07
N MET A 12 -7.80 -6.53 -0.92
CA MET A 12 -8.35 -5.82 -2.08
C MET A 12 -9.02 -6.78 -3.08
N THR A 13 -8.40 -7.93 -3.34
CA THR A 13 -8.99 -8.96 -4.22
C THR A 13 -10.29 -9.48 -3.62
N TYR A 14 -10.31 -9.77 -2.31
CA TYR A 14 -11.50 -10.24 -1.62
C TYR A 14 -12.66 -9.24 -1.72
N ILE A 15 -12.38 -7.94 -1.64
CA ILE A 15 -13.41 -6.91 -1.79
C ILE A 15 -13.99 -6.86 -3.21
N ASN A 16 -13.17 -7.10 -4.25
CA ASN A 16 -13.65 -7.03 -5.64
C ASN A 16 -14.38 -8.30 -6.10
N VAL A 17 -13.91 -9.48 -5.71
CA VAL A 17 -14.42 -10.78 -6.24
C VAL A 17 -14.91 -11.76 -5.17
N GLY A 18 -14.74 -11.47 -3.87
CA GLY A 18 -15.10 -12.37 -2.78
C GLY A 18 -14.28 -13.66 -2.76
N TYR A 19 -14.69 -14.65 -1.96
CA TYR A 19 -14.15 -16.03 -2.01
C TYR A 19 -14.78 -16.84 -3.14
N GLY A 20 -14.69 -16.35 -4.37
CA GLY A 20 -15.12 -17.06 -5.58
C GLY A 20 -14.06 -18.00 -6.14
N ASN A 21 -14.41 -18.79 -7.16
CA ASN A 21 -13.48 -19.72 -7.82
C ASN A 21 -12.27 -19.03 -8.47
N THR A 22 -12.37 -17.73 -8.81
CA THR A 22 -11.28 -16.95 -9.41
C THR A 22 -10.42 -16.22 -8.38
N PHE A 23 -10.80 -16.23 -7.09
CA PHE A 23 -10.09 -15.48 -6.05
C PHE A 23 -8.59 -15.76 -6.04
N TYR A 24 -8.19 -17.03 -6.08
CA TYR A 24 -6.78 -17.41 -6.02
C TYR A 24 -5.99 -16.97 -7.26
N SER A 25 -6.58 -17.07 -8.46
CA SER A 25 -5.92 -16.61 -9.69
C SER A 25 -5.80 -15.10 -9.73
N ASP A 26 -6.85 -14.39 -9.33
CA ASP A 26 -6.92 -12.93 -9.38
C ASP A 26 -6.02 -12.31 -8.31
N TRP A 27 -5.95 -12.93 -7.12
CA TRP A 27 -5.05 -12.55 -6.06
C TRP A 27 -3.59 -12.76 -6.45
N LEU A 28 -3.26 -13.94 -7.00
CA LEU A 28 -1.89 -14.22 -7.42
C LEU A 28 -1.44 -13.27 -8.54
N SER A 29 -2.30 -13.00 -9.52
CA SER A 29 -2.02 -12.03 -10.58
C SER A 29 -1.79 -10.62 -10.01
N SER A 30 -2.67 -10.17 -9.10
CA SER A 30 -2.55 -8.86 -8.44
C SER A 30 -1.30 -8.76 -7.56
N PHE A 31 -0.91 -9.84 -6.89
CA PHE A 31 0.31 -9.92 -6.11
C PHE A 31 1.56 -9.82 -7.00
N LEU A 32 1.59 -10.54 -8.13
CA LEU A 32 2.70 -10.45 -9.09
C LEU A 32 2.80 -9.05 -9.69
N ALA A 33 1.67 -8.42 -10.04
CA ALA A 33 1.63 -7.04 -10.49
C ALA A 33 2.19 -6.08 -9.42
N ALA A 34 1.84 -6.29 -8.15
CA ALA A 34 2.38 -5.49 -7.04
C ALA A 34 3.91 -5.65 -6.88
N LEU A 35 4.48 -6.82 -7.15
CA LEU A 35 5.93 -7.02 -7.15
C LEU A 35 6.62 -6.23 -8.26
N ILE A 36 6.01 -6.15 -9.45
CA ILE A 36 6.52 -5.37 -10.58
C ILE A 36 6.45 -3.87 -10.29
N LEU A 37 5.46 -3.43 -9.52
CA LEU A 37 5.31 -2.03 -9.09
C LEU A 37 6.25 -1.62 -7.95
N MET A 38 6.97 -2.57 -7.33
CA MET A 38 7.88 -2.29 -6.21
C MET A 38 8.97 -1.25 -6.52
N PRO A 39 9.65 -1.26 -7.70
CA PRO A 39 10.61 -0.21 -8.06
C PRO A 39 9.96 1.18 -8.18
N ALA A 40 8.73 1.25 -8.69
CA ALA A 40 7.97 2.50 -8.75
C ALA A 40 7.65 3.03 -7.34
N GLY A 41 7.36 2.12 -6.39
CA GLY A 41 7.18 2.46 -4.98
C GLY A 41 8.43 3.09 -4.35
N LEU A 42 9.63 2.62 -4.69
CA LEU A 42 10.89 3.21 -4.22
C LEU A 42 11.12 4.62 -4.79
N LEU A 43 10.79 4.84 -6.06
CA LEU A 43 10.87 6.16 -6.68
C LEU A 43 9.88 7.14 -6.02
N LEU A 44 8.63 6.70 -5.82
CA LEU A 44 7.60 7.47 -5.12
C LEU A 44 8.01 7.82 -3.69
N MET A 45 8.62 6.87 -2.97
CA MET A 45 9.14 7.12 -1.62
C MET A 45 10.14 8.28 -1.62
N GLY A 46 11.07 8.29 -2.57
CA GLY A 46 12.04 9.39 -2.72
C GLY A 46 11.38 10.74 -3.01
N LEU A 47 10.39 10.76 -3.91
CA LEU A 47 9.64 11.97 -4.25
C LEU A 47 8.83 12.51 -3.06
N ILE A 48 8.08 11.64 -2.39
CA ILE A 48 7.26 12.02 -1.23
C ILE A 48 8.14 12.52 -0.09
N THR A 49 9.26 11.85 0.19
CA THR A 49 10.19 12.29 1.24
C THR A 49 10.73 13.70 0.95
N LYS A 50 11.09 13.99 -0.30
CA LYS A 50 11.52 15.34 -0.71
C LYS A 50 10.40 16.36 -0.58
N PHE A 51 9.20 16.02 -1.05
CA PHE A 51 8.04 16.90 -1.02
C PHE A 51 7.64 17.26 0.41
N VAL A 52 7.57 16.27 1.30
CA VAL A 52 7.27 16.46 2.73
C VAL A 52 8.38 17.24 3.43
N ALA A 53 9.66 16.98 3.11
CA ALA A 53 10.77 17.75 3.67
C ALA A 53 10.75 19.23 3.24
N GLN A 54 10.30 19.51 2.01
CA GLN A 54 10.15 20.88 1.50
C GLN A 54 8.96 21.61 2.15
N TRP A 55 7.85 20.92 2.38
CA TRP A 55 6.63 21.49 2.97
C TRP A 55 6.66 21.57 4.50
N LEU A 56 7.35 20.65 5.18
CA LEU A 56 7.51 20.60 6.63
C LEU A 56 9.00 20.62 7.03
N PRO A 57 9.77 21.68 6.71
CA PRO A 57 11.19 21.76 7.02
C PRO A 57 11.48 21.91 8.52
N ASN A 58 10.59 22.56 9.28
CA ASN A 58 10.76 22.88 10.71
C ASN A 58 10.08 21.89 11.68
N THR A 59 9.62 20.74 11.20
CA THR A 59 8.90 19.77 12.03
C THR A 59 9.84 18.71 12.60
N ASN A 60 9.59 18.28 13.85
CA ASN A 60 10.33 17.21 14.51
C ASN A 60 10.41 15.95 13.63
N ALA A 61 11.58 15.31 13.57
CA ALA A 61 11.86 14.14 12.73
C ALA A 61 10.82 13.03 12.87
N HIS A 62 10.32 12.79 14.08
CA HIS A 62 9.29 11.79 14.33
C HIS A 62 7.95 12.14 13.66
N ALA A 63 7.48 13.37 13.81
CA ALA A 63 6.24 13.83 13.18
C ALA A 63 6.37 13.89 11.65
N ARG A 64 7.52 14.33 11.13
CA ARG A 64 7.79 14.32 9.69
C ARG A 64 7.80 12.92 9.10
N ASN A 65 8.40 11.95 9.81
CA ASN A 65 8.39 10.54 9.38
C ASN A 65 7.00 9.92 9.45
N LEU A 66 6.18 10.29 10.44
CA LEU A 66 4.79 9.85 10.54
C LEU A 66 3.96 10.37 9.35
N VAL A 67 4.07 11.67 9.05
CA VAL A 67 3.39 12.29 7.90
C VAL A 67 3.86 11.68 6.59
N THR A 68 5.18 11.48 6.42
CA THR A 68 5.75 10.84 5.23
C THR A 68 5.20 9.41 5.07
N GLY A 69 5.18 8.62 6.14
CA GLY A 69 4.64 7.27 6.15
C GLY A 69 3.14 7.23 5.83
N GLY A 70 2.36 8.15 6.38
CA GLY A 70 0.93 8.26 6.11
C GLY A 70 0.63 8.63 4.66
N VAL A 71 1.30 9.66 4.13
CA VAL A 71 1.15 10.07 2.71
C VAL A 71 1.59 8.96 1.77
N MET A 72 2.70 8.28 2.09
CA MET A 72 3.20 7.16 1.31
C MET A 72 2.22 5.97 1.31
N ALA A 73 1.64 5.63 2.47
CA ALA A 73 0.62 4.59 2.56
C ALA A 73 -0.59 4.95 1.69
N CYS A 74 -1.15 6.15 1.82
CA CYS A 74 -2.30 6.56 1.00
C CYS A 74 -2.01 6.52 -0.51
N MET A 75 -0.85 7.01 -0.95
CA MET A 75 -0.50 7.03 -2.38
C MET A 75 -0.28 5.61 -2.93
N MET A 76 0.44 4.77 -2.18
CA MET A 76 0.80 3.42 -2.62
C MET A 76 -0.42 2.49 -2.61
N GLU A 77 -1.24 2.54 -1.56
CA GLU A 77 -2.50 1.79 -1.48
C GLU A 77 -3.46 2.18 -2.59
N SER A 78 -3.51 3.47 -2.97
CA SER A 78 -4.36 3.96 -4.05
C SER A 78 -3.96 3.39 -5.42
N ILE A 79 -2.65 3.39 -5.72
CA ILE A 79 -2.11 2.81 -6.96
C ILE A 79 -2.32 1.29 -6.99
N MET A 80 -2.12 0.62 -5.86
CA MET A 80 -2.29 -0.83 -5.75
C MET A 80 -3.76 -1.23 -5.85
N ALA A 81 -4.66 -0.49 -5.20
CA ALA A 81 -6.10 -0.68 -5.33
C ALA A 81 -6.53 -0.49 -6.78
N PHE A 82 -6.04 0.55 -7.46
CA PHE A 82 -6.35 0.80 -8.86
C PHE A 82 -5.91 -0.36 -9.75
N SER A 83 -4.66 -0.82 -9.59
CA SER A 83 -4.14 -1.96 -10.35
C SER A 83 -4.93 -3.24 -10.07
N THR A 84 -5.30 -3.49 -8.82
CA THR A 84 -6.06 -4.68 -8.42
C THR A 84 -7.45 -4.64 -9.03
N THR A 85 -8.18 -3.53 -8.89
CA THR A 85 -9.51 -3.34 -9.49
C THR A 85 -9.45 -3.43 -11.01
N ALA A 86 -8.40 -2.92 -11.65
CA ALA A 86 -8.21 -3.05 -13.11
C ALA A 86 -8.00 -4.50 -13.54
N ASN A 87 -7.34 -5.32 -12.72
CA ASN A 87 -7.16 -6.74 -12.99
C ASN A 87 -8.42 -7.56 -12.70
N THR A 88 -9.23 -7.20 -11.70
CA THR A 88 -10.40 -7.98 -11.27
C THR A 88 -11.68 -7.60 -12.00
N LEU A 89 -12.00 -6.30 -12.10
CA LEU A 89 -13.24 -5.79 -12.69
C LEU A 89 -13.07 -5.36 -14.15
N GLY A 90 -11.84 -5.05 -14.58
CA GLY A 90 -11.56 -4.48 -15.89
C GLY A 90 -12.15 -3.07 -16.05
N PHE A 91 -12.23 -2.57 -17.30
CA PHE A 91 -12.70 -1.21 -17.62
C PHE A 91 -14.11 -1.17 -18.24
N SER A 92 -14.89 -2.23 -18.09
CA SER A 92 -16.19 -2.39 -18.79
C SER A 92 -17.27 -1.40 -18.32
N SER A 93 -17.23 -1.00 -17.04
CA SER A 93 -18.16 -0.03 -16.45
C SER A 93 -17.38 0.94 -15.58
N SER A 94 -17.32 2.22 -15.99
CA SER A 94 -16.56 3.25 -15.25
C SER A 94 -17.11 3.48 -13.84
N ALA A 95 -18.41 3.29 -13.64
CA ALA A 95 -19.05 3.44 -12.33
C ALA A 95 -18.64 2.30 -11.38
N ASP A 96 -18.66 1.06 -11.84
CA ASP A 96 -18.29 -0.11 -11.04
C ASP A 96 -16.79 -0.16 -10.77
N PHE A 97 -15.99 0.34 -11.71
CA PHE A 97 -14.56 0.52 -11.51
C PHE A 97 -14.25 1.54 -10.42
N LEU A 98 -14.90 2.71 -10.45
CA LEU A 98 -14.64 3.76 -9.47
C LEU A 98 -15.07 3.35 -8.06
N THR A 99 -16.22 2.67 -7.94
CA THR A 99 -16.70 2.16 -6.66
C THR A 99 -15.79 1.02 -6.16
N GLY A 100 -15.46 0.04 -7.01
CA GLY A 100 -14.56 -1.05 -6.67
C GLY A 100 -13.18 -0.57 -6.23
N TRP A 101 -12.63 0.45 -6.91
CA TRP A 101 -11.37 1.08 -6.54
C TRP A 101 -11.45 1.77 -5.18
N LEU A 102 -12.45 2.64 -4.96
CA LEU A 102 -12.61 3.36 -3.69
C LEU A 102 -12.86 2.41 -2.52
N PHE A 103 -13.70 1.39 -2.70
CA PHE A 103 -13.96 0.39 -1.66
C PHE A 103 -12.72 -0.44 -1.34
N SER A 104 -11.97 -0.87 -2.35
CA SER A 104 -10.72 -1.61 -2.16
C SER A 104 -9.68 -0.77 -1.42
N PHE A 105 -9.54 0.51 -1.81
CA PHE A 105 -8.66 1.46 -1.16
C PHE A 105 -9.04 1.69 0.30
N LEU A 106 -10.30 2.02 0.58
CA LEU A 106 -10.78 2.27 1.94
C LEU A 106 -10.73 1.03 2.84
N ALA A 107 -10.92 -0.16 2.28
CA ALA A 107 -10.81 -1.42 3.02
C ALA A 107 -9.36 -1.76 3.37
N ALA A 108 -8.41 -1.49 2.46
CA ALA A 108 -6.99 -1.77 2.69
C ALA A 108 -6.30 -0.72 3.57
N LEU A 109 -6.78 0.52 3.57
CA LEU A 109 -6.14 1.64 4.27
C LEU A 109 -5.99 1.44 5.79
N PRO A 110 -7.00 0.96 6.55
CA PRO A 110 -6.83 0.62 7.96
C PRO A 110 -5.74 -0.42 8.21
N LEU A 111 -5.67 -1.45 7.36
CA LEU A 111 -4.65 -2.49 7.44
C LEU A 111 -3.26 -1.93 7.13
N GLY A 112 -3.12 -1.12 6.07
CA GLY A 112 -1.87 -0.46 5.70
C GLY A 112 -1.34 0.46 6.81
N LEU A 113 -2.22 1.26 7.42
CA LEU A 113 -1.86 2.11 8.57
C LEU A 113 -1.46 1.28 9.80
N ALA A 114 -2.20 0.22 10.13
CA ALA A 114 -1.86 -0.66 11.25
C ALA A 114 -0.49 -1.32 11.05
N LEU A 115 -0.22 -1.85 9.85
CA LEU A 115 1.08 -2.44 9.51
C LEU A 115 2.22 -1.40 9.58
N MET A 116 1.98 -0.17 9.12
CA MET A 116 2.97 0.91 9.22
C MET A 116 3.31 1.25 10.67
N VAL A 117 2.31 1.35 11.55
CA VAL A 117 2.51 1.59 12.98
C VAL A 117 3.28 0.45 13.63
N VAL A 118 2.89 -0.80 13.37
CA VAL A 118 3.58 -2.00 13.89
C VAL A 118 5.04 -2.03 13.42
N MET A 119 5.28 -1.82 12.12
CA MET A 119 6.64 -1.79 11.56
C MET A 119 7.49 -0.68 12.15
N SER A 120 6.92 0.52 12.34
CA SER A 120 7.65 1.68 12.87
C SER A 120 7.95 1.56 14.36
N LEU A 121 7.04 0.99 15.16
CA LEU A 121 7.17 0.93 16.62
C LEU A 121 7.84 -0.35 17.13
N THR A 122 7.71 -1.47 16.41
CA THR A 122 8.20 -2.77 16.90
C THR A 122 9.34 -3.34 16.07
N VAL A 123 9.25 -3.27 14.73
CA VAL A 123 10.20 -3.95 13.84
C VAL A 123 11.45 -3.11 13.62
N LYS A 124 11.28 -1.84 13.23
CA LYS A 124 12.40 -0.93 12.94
C LYS A 124 13.36 -0.76 14.14
N PRO A 125 12.89 -0.52 15.38
CA PRO A 125 13.79 -0.37 16.53
C PRO A 125 14.58 -1.64 16.84
N LYS A 126 13.96 -2.83 16.68
CA LYS A 126 14.64 -4.10 16.89
C LYS A 126 15.75 -4.33 15.86
N ILE A 127 15.47 -4.07 14.58
CA ILE A 127 16.47 -4.22 13.52
C ILE A 127 17.65 -3.26 13.73
N GLU A 128 17.37 -2.01 14.11
CA GLU A 128 18.42 -1.03 14.42
C GLU A 128 19.27 -1.42 15.63
N LEU A 129 18.69 -2.10 16.63
CA LEU A 129 19.43 -2.67 17.75
C LEU A 129 20.37 -3.81 17.31
N TYR A 130 19.89 -4.73 16.46
CA TYR A 130 20.71 -5.84 15.95
C TYR A 130 21.81 -5.41 14.97
N LEU A 131 21.60 -4.34 14.20
CA LEU A 131 22.60 -3.81 13.27
C LEU A 131 23.68 -2.95 13.94
N LYS A 132 23.45 -2.53 15.20
CA LYS A 132 24.43 -1.80 16.02
C LYS A 132 25.34 -2.72 16.85
N SER A 133 25.10 -4.03 16.87
CA SER A 133 25.98 -5.05 17.48
C SER A 133 26.90 -5.68 16.44
#